data_AF-A0A1C7H0X7-F1
#
_entry.id   AF-A0A1C7H0X7-F1
#
_cell.length_a   1.000
_cell.length_b   1.000
_cell.length_c   1.000
_cell.angle_alpha   90.00
_cell.angle_beta   90.00
_cell.angle_gamma   90.00
#
_symmetry.space_group_name_H-M   'P 1'
#
loop_
_entity.id
_entity.type
_entity.pdbx_description
1 polymer ?
#
loop_
_entity_poly.entity_id
_entity_poly.type
_entity_poly.pdbx_seq_one_letter_code
_entity_poly.pdbx_strand_id
1 'polypeptide(L)'
;MEVITKDMEEVKAYFEALERGTKYVDNVTANFHPVMNGEVYLTGEEVCRILHITTRTLQDYRAQRIIPFISLPGKTLYRQSDLLRMLEENYVQMKQKSKRRKSST
;
A
#
# COMPACT_ATOMS: atom_id res chain seq x y z
N MET A 1 21.66 -45.41 4.64
CA MET A 1 21.49 -43.94 4.62
C MET A 1 21.35 -43.55 3.17
N GLU A 2 20.18 -43.08 2.76
CA GLU A 2 20.01 -42.54 1.41
C GLU A 2 20.72 -41.19 1.34
N VAL A 3 21.77 -41.14 0.52
CA VAL A 3 22.59 -39.93 0.36
C VAL A 3 21.85 -39.04 -0.61
N ILE A 4 21.28 -37.95 -0.11
CA ILE A 4 20.65 -36.92 -0.94
C ILE A 4 21.78 -36.23 -1.74
N THR A 5 21.80 -36.45 -3.04
CA THR A 5 22.77 -35.83 -3.95
C THR A 5 22.12 -34.66 -4.68
N LYS A 6 22.93 -33.66 -5.07
CA LYS A 6 22.46 -32.45 -5.79
C LYS A 6 21.76 -32.76 -7.13
N ASP A 7 21.98 -33.94 -7.68
CA ASP A 7 21.46 -34.37 -8.98
C ASP A 7 20.09 -35.04 -8.89
N MET A 8 19.52 -35.18 -7.69
CA MET A 8 18.14 -35.62 -7.53
C MET A 8 17.20 -34.54 -8.09
N GLU A 9 16.29 -34.95 -8.97
CA GLU A 9 15.28 -34.10 -9.63
C GLU A 9 14.55 -33.18 -8.63
N GLU A 10 14.20 -33.71 -7.45
CA GLU A 10 13.54 -32.95 -6.39
C GLU A 10 14.42 -31.81 -5.87
N VAL A 11 15.70 -32.09 -5.60
CA VAL A 11 16.67 -31.11 -5.09
C VAL A 11 16.91 -30.02 -6.14
N LYS A 12 16.98 -30.40 -7.42
CA LYS A 12 17.13 -29.46 -8.54
C LYS A 12 15.90 -28.54 -8.69
N ALA A 13 14.70 -29.10 -8.61
CA ALA A 13 13.46 -28.32 -8.65
C ALA A 13 13.37 -27.30 -7.49
N TYR A 14 13.86 -27.67 -6.30
CA TYR A 14 13.98 -26.75 -5.16
C TYR A 14 14.96 -25.62 -5.44
N PHE A 15 16.15 -25.90 -5.97
CA PHE A 15 17.12 -24.86 -6.31
C PHE A 15 16.61 -23.92 -7.41
N GLU A 16 15.90 -24.44 -8.42
CA GLU A 16 15.27 -23.61 -9.45
C GLU A 16 14.14 -22.74 -8.88
N ALA A 17 13.35 -23.26 -7.95
CA ALA A 17 12.33 -22.47 -7.25
C ALA A 17 12.96 -21.36 -6.40
N LEU A 18 14.07 -21.66 -5.73
CA LEU A 18 14.85 -20.69 -4.96
C LEU A 18 15.41 -19.59 -5.88
N GLU A 19 15.99 -19.96 -7.03
CA GLU A 19 16.55 -19.02 -8.00
C GLU A 19 15.48 -18.11 -8.63
N ARG A 20 14.27 -18.65 -8.89
CA ARG A 20 13.13 -17.82 -9.31
C ARG A 20 12.71 -16.84 -8.21
N GLY A 21 12.71 -17.27 -6.95
CA GLY A 21 12.42 -16.43 -5.80
C GLY A 21 13.44 -15.30 -5.63
N THR A 22 14.73 -15.60 -5.74
CA THR A 22 15.79 -14.59 -5.64
C THR A 22 15.72 -13.60 -6.77
N LYS A 23 15.49 -14.04 -8.02
CA LYS A 23 15.30 -13.14 -9.17
C LYS A 23 14.10 -12.21 -9.00
N TYR A 24 13.02 -12.68 -8.39
CA TYR A 24 11.86 -11.84 -8.07
C TYR A 24 12.21 -10.79 -7.01
N VAL A 25 12.89 -11.19 -5.93
CA VAL A 25 13.34 -10.26 -4.87
C VAL A 25 14.34 -9.23 -5.42
N ASP A 26 15.27 -9.65 -6.28
CA ASP A 26 16.23 -8.75 -6.93
C ASP A 26 15.52 -7.78 -7.88
N ASN A 27 14.52 -8.24 -8.63
CA ASN A 27 13.72 -7.38 -9.48
C ASN A 27 12.92 -6.36 -8.66
N VAL A 28 12.31 -6.79 -7.55
CA VAL A 28 11.62 -5.88 -6.63
C VAL A 28 12.61 -4.90 -6.04
N THR A 29 13.77 -5.33 -5.55
CA THR A 29 14.78 -4.44 -4.95
C THR A 29 15.38 -3.46 -5.96
N ALA A 30 15.60 -3.89 -7.21
CA ALA A 30 16.14 -3.05 -8.27
C ALA A 30 15.13 -2.03 -8.82
N ASN A 31 13.83 -2.33 -8.79
CA ASN A 31 12.79 -1.46 -9.35
C ASN A 31 11.98 -0.71 -8.29
N PHE A 32 11.93 -1.20 -7.04
CA PHE A 32 11.42 -0.49 -5.88
C PHE A 32 12.58 0.17 -5.14
N HIS A 33 13.03 1.28 -5.70
CA HIS A 33 13.77 2.28 -4.94
C HIS A 33 12.78 3.36 -4.48
N PRO A 34 12.11 3.19 -3.33
CA PRO A 34 11.33 4.26 -2.74
C PRO A 34 12.26 5.44 -2.48
N VAL A 35 11.99 6.53 -3.21
CA VAL A 35 12.81 7.72 -3.26
C VAL A 35 12.78 8.36 -1.87
N MET A 36 13.86 8.16 -1.10
CA MET A 36 14.02 8.41 0.36
C MET A 36 13.61 7.26 1.28
N ASN A 37 14.56 6.36 1.56
CA ASN A 37 14.57 5.48 2.74
C ASN A 37 13.32 4.58 2.92
N GLY A 38 12.74 4.04 1.86
CA GLY A 38 11.57 3.16 2.01
C GLY A 38 10.22 3.87 1.83
N GLU A 39 10.20 5.20 1.84
CA GLU A 39 8.96 5.97 1.87
C GLU A 39 8.54 6.49 0.50
N VAL A 40 7.24 6.40 0.22
CA VAL A 40 6.63 6.97 -1.00
C VAL A 40 5.97 8.28 -0.63
N TYR A 41 6.39 9.35 -1.32
CA TYR A 41 5.83 10.68 -1.16
C TYR A 41 4.90 10.99 -2.32
N LEU A 42 3.67 11.32 -1.98
CA LEU A 42 2.61 11.65 -2.92
C LEU A 42 2.44 13.16 -3.01
N THR A 43 2.13 13.63 -4.20
CA THR A 43 1.67 14.99 -4.46
C THR A 43 0.19 15.15 -4.14
N GLY A 44 -0.29 16.40 -4.04
CA GLY A 44 -1.71 16.65 -3.78
C GLY A 44 -2.64 16.06 -4.82
N GLU A 45 -2.25 16.06 -6.10
CA GLU A 45 -3.05 15.46 -7.19
C GLU A 45 -3.18 13.95 -7.03
N GLU A 46 -2.09 13.28 -6.67
CA GLU A 46 -2.09 11.84 -6.43
C GLU A 46 -2.95 11.45 -5.24
N VAL A 47 -2.89 12.22 -4.14
CA VAL A 47 -3.74 12.01 -2.98
C VAL A 47 -5.21 12.21 -3.31
N CYS A 48 -5.57 13.27 -4.07
CA CYS A 48 -6.93 13.48 -4.53
C CYS A 48 -7.45 12.29 -5.35
N ARG A 49 -6.61 11.75 -6.23
CA ARG A 49 -6.94 10.60 -7.07
C ARG A 49 -7.14 9.32 -6.25
N ILE A 50 -6.27 9.06 -5.28
CA ILE A 50 -6.31 7.83 -4.44
C ILE A 50 -7.50 7.87 -3.48
N LEU A 51 -7.72 8.99 -2.80
CA LEU A 51 -8.80 9.13 -1.83
C LEU A 51 -10.15 9.46 -2.48
N HIS A 52 -10.19 9.65 -3.80
CA HIS A 52 -11.35 10.09 -4.56
C HIS A 52 -11.99 11.37 -4.00
N ILE A 53 -11.17 12.34 -3.62
CA ILE A 53 -11.61 13.64 -3.09
C ILE A 53 -11.22 14.78 -4.03
N THR A 54 -11.92 15.90 -3.91
CA THR A 54 -11.58 17.11 -4.66
C THR A 54 -10.40 17.83 -4.04
N THR A 55 -9.70 18.65 -4.84
CA THR A 55 -8.63 19.54 -4.35
C THR A 55 -9.11 20.46 -3.24
N ARG A 56 -10.37 20.92 -3.31
CA ARG A 56 -10.96 21.76 -2.26
C ARG A 56 -11.10 20.98 -0.95
N THR A 57 -11.60 19.75 -1.00
CA THR A 57 -11.70 18.86 0.16
C THR A 57 -10.32 18.59 0.78
N LEU A 58 -9.29 18.34 -0.05
CA LEU A 58 -7.93 18.13 0.44
C LEU A 58 -7.34 19.39 1.10
N GLN A 59 -7.67 20.59 0.62
CA GLN A 59 -7.31 21.86 1.28
C GLN A 59 -7.99 21.99 2.64
N ASP A 60 -9.30 21.72 2.70
CA ASP A 60 -10.07 21.81 3.95
C ASP A 60 -9.55 20.80 4.99
N TYR A 61 -9.25 19.56 4.58
CA TYR A 61 -8.65 18.54 5.45
C TYR A 61 -7.26 18.90 5.96
N ARG A 62 -6.44 19.60 5.16
CA ARG A 62 -5.16 20.15 5.64
C ARG A 62 -5.36 21.27 6.65
N ALA A 63 -6.30 22.18 6.39
CA ALA A 63 -6.62 23.28 7.30
C ALA A 63 -7.12 22.77 8.65
N GLN A 64 -7.92 21.70 8.63
CA GLN A 64 -8.44 21.01 9.82
C GLN A 64 -7.42 20.06 10.48
N ARG A 65 -6.19 19.93 9.93
CA ARG A 65 -5.14 19.00 10.41
C ARG A 65 -5.57 17.53 10.46
N ILE A 66 -6.56 17.14 9.64
CA ILE A 66 -7.04 15.76 9.54
C ILE A 66 -6.04 14.92 8.75
N ILE A 67 -5.60 15.41 7.60
CA ILE A 67 -4.65 14.70 6.75
C ILE A 67 -3.20 15.09 7.10
N PRO A 68 -2.32 14.12 7.42
CA PRO A 68 -0.90 14.36 7.62
C PRO A 68 -0.23 14.89 6.33
N PHE A 69 0.56 15.96 6.45
CA PHE A 69 1.29 16.53 5.31
C PHE A 69 2.64 17.10 5.72
N ILE A 70 3.55 17.21 4.75
CA ILE A 70 4.84 17.87 4.88
C ILE A 70 4.84 19.09 3.98
N SER A 71 5.12 20.25 4.57
CA SER A 71 5.31 21.48 3.83
C SER A 71 6.77 21.61 3.44
N LEU A 72 7.06 21.63 2.14
CA LEU A 72 8.34 22.01 1.58
C LEU A 72 8.20 23.40 0.94
N PRO A 73 9.29 24.15 0.75
CA PRO A 73 9.25 25.41 0.02
C PRO A 73 8.62 25.21 -1.37
N GLY A 74 7.44 25.80 -1.59
CA GLY A 74 6.71 25.75 -2.86
C GLY A 74 5.93 24.47 -3.15
N LYS A 75 6.00 23.41 -2.31
CA LYS A 75 5.26 22.15 -2.54
C LYS A 75 4.77 21.51 -1.24
N THR A 76 3.63 20.85 -1.30
CA THR A 76 3.12 19.99 -0.22
C THR A 76 3.25 18.53 -0.64
N LEU A 77 3.86 17.73 0.22
CA LEU A 77 3.99 16.29 0.04
C LEU A 77 3.24 15.53 1.13
N TYR A 78 2.83 14.31 0.82
CA TYR A 78 2.13 13.43 1.73
C TYR A 78 2.86 12.10 1.79
N ARG A 79 3.23 11.64 2.99
CA ARG A 79 3.82 10.32 3.16
C ARG A 79 2.73 9.27 3.03
N GLN A 80 2.93 8.29 2.17
CA GLN A 80 1.98 7.20 1.96
C GLN A 80 1.75 6.41 3.25
N SER A 81 2.80 6.15 4.03
CA SER A 81 2.71 5.45 5.31
C SER A 81 1.83 6.18 6.34
N ASP A 82 1.99 7.50 6.45
CA ASP A 82 1.19 8.33 7.36
C ASP A 82 -0.28 8.38 6.92
N LEU A 83 -0.55 8.48 5.61
CA LEU A 83 -1.91 8.41 5.08
C LEU A 83 -2.57 7.07 5.34
N LEU A 84 -1.86 5.96 5.13
CA LEU A 84 -2.36 4.61 5.39
C LEU A 84 -2.71 4.43 6.87
N ARG A 85 -1.80 4.81 7.77
CA ARG A 85 -2.00 4.73 9.21
C ARG A 85 -3.23 5.53 9.65
N MET A 86 -3.37 6.77 9.17
CA MET A 86 -4.54 7.61 9.44
C MET A 86 -5.84 6.94 8.98
N LEU A 87 -5.86 6.32 7.79
CA LEU A 87 -7.03 5.62 7.28
C LEU A 87 -7.39 4.39 8.12
N GLU A 88 -6.38 3.60 8.53
CA GLU A 88 -6.57 2.42 9.37
C GLU A 88 -7.12 2.78 10.76
N GLU A 89 -6.55 3.81 11.40
CA GLU A 89 -6.99 4.31 12.70
C GLU A 89 -8.45 4.80 12.68
N ASN A 90 -8.89 5.36 11.56
CA ASN A 90 -10.24 5.90 11.38
C ASN A 90 -11.17 4.95 10.60
N TYR A 91 -10.74 3.70 10.37
CA TYR A 91 -11.52 2.75 9.59
C TYR A 91 -12.75 2.29 10.38
N VAL A 92 -13.94 2.64 9.88
CA VAL A 92 -15.22 2.17 10.44
C VAL A 92 -15.81 1.10 9.54
N GLN A 93 -15.93 -0.12 10.07
CA GLN A 93 -16.62 -1.22 9.38
C GLN A 93 -18.09 -0.85 9.15
N MET A 94 -18.45 -0.57 7.91
CA MET A 94 -19.86 -0.45 7.53
C MET A 94 -20.55 -1.81 7.64
N LYS A 95 -21.29 -2.04 8.74
CA LYS A 95 -22.22 -3.18 8.83
C LYS A 95 -23.31 -2.98 7.76
N GLN A 96 -23.42 -3.93 6.84
CA GLN A 96 -24.50 -3.89 5.85
C GLN A 96 -25.85 -3.89 6.56
N LYS A 97 -26.66 -2.85 6.32
CA LYS A 97 -28.02 -2.77 6.84
C LYS A 97 -28.80 -3.96 6.28
N SER A 98 -29.15 -4.92 7.15
CA SER A 98 -30.07 -6.00 6.81
C SER A 98 -31.35 -5.39 6.23
N LYS A 99 -31.71 -5.76 5.00
CA LYS A 99 -32.95 -5.35 4.34
C LYS A 99 -34.13 -5.65 5.27
N ARG A 100 -34.71 -4.60 5.87
CA ARG A 100 -35.95 -4.68 6.64
C ARG A 100 -37.03 -5.16 5.67
N ARG A 101 -37.41 -6.44 5.79
CA ARG A 101 -38.47 -7.07 4.99
C ARG A 101 -39.70 -6.18 5.12
N LYS A 102 -40.15 -5.57 4.02
CA LYS A 102 -41.46 -4.90 3.99
C LYS A 102 -42.50 -6.00 4.17
N SER A 103 -43.20 -5.98 5.30
CA SER A 103 -44.45 -6.71 5.49
C SER A 103 -45.48 -6.15 4.52
N SER A 104 -45.96 -7.01 3.63
CA SER A 104 -47.15 -6.78 2.81
C SER A 104 -48.36 -6.63 3.73
N THR A 105 -49.11 -5.56 3.57
CA THR A 105 -50.52 -5.46 3.97
C THR A 105 -51.31 -5.24 2.70
#